data_AF-A0A1V4HVI8-F1
#
_entry.id   AF-A0A1V4HVI8-F1
#
_cell.length_a   1.000
_cell.length_b   1.000
_cell.length_c   1.000
_cell.angle_alpha   90.00
_cell.angle_beta   90.00
_cell.angle_gamma   90.00
#
_symmetry.space_group_name_H-M   'P 1'
#
loop_
_entity.id
_entity.type
_entity.pdbx_description
1 polymer ?
#
loop_
_entity_poly.entity_id
_entity_poly.type
_entity_poly.pdbx_seq_one_letter_code
_entity_poly.pdbx_strand_id
1 'polypeptide(L)'
;MADLARSPKQVGNFIRRARKQRRWSQTQLGERAGLRQETVSLIESGNPATRLDTILAVLAALDLEVQIGPRSKGRAAAIEDIF
;
A
#
# COMPACT_ATOMS: atom_id res chain seq x y z
N MET A 1 -0.42 -12.36 8.71
CA MET A 1 0.79 -12.21 7.87
C MET A 1 1.07 -10.73 7.73
N ALA A 2 2.33 -10.30 7.88
CA ALA A 2 2.69 -8.91 7.62
C ALA A 2 2.47 -8.58 6.13
N ASP A 3 1.78 -7.48 5.83
CA ASP A 3 1.62 -6.98 4.47
C ASP A 3 2.96 -6.33 4.03
N LEU A 4 3.81 -7.13 3.37
CA LEU A 4 5.13 -6.69 2.90
C LEU A 4 5.06 -6.14 1.47
N ALA A 5 5.42 -4.87 1.29
CA ALA A 5 5.50 -4.23 -0.03
C ALA A 5 6.95 -4.08 -0.48
N ARG A 6 7.21 -4.42 -1.73
CA ARG A 6 8.51 -4.26 -2.44
C ARG A 6 8.36 -3.50 -3.76
N SER A 7 7.14 -3.05 -4.07
CA SER A 7 6.83 -2.26 -5.26
C SER A 7 5.66 -1.31 -5.00
N PRO A 8 5.53 -0.20 -5.76
CA PRO A 8 4.38 0.70 -5.68
C PRO A 8 3.05 -0.02 -5.85
N LYS A 9 3.00 -1.05 -6.72
CA LYS A 9 1.79 -1.85 -6.93
C LYS A 9 1.36 -2.60 -5.68
N GLN A 10 2.30 -3.16 -4.92
CA GLN A 10 1.99 -3.85 -3.67
C GLN A 10 1.48 -2.87 -2.61
N VAL A 11 2.12 -1.70 -2.48
CA VAL A 11 1.64 -0.61 -1.61
C VAL A 11 0.20 -0.22 -1.96
N GLY A 12 -0.06 0.06 -3.25
CA GLY A 12 -1.38 0.43 -3.74
C GLY A 12 -2.44 -0.65 -3.47
N ASN A 13 -2.07 -1.92 -3.60
CA ASN A 13 -2.97 -3.04 -3.29
C ASN A 13 -3.33 -3.11 -1.79
N PHE A 14 -2.38 -2.85 -0.89
CA PHE A 14 -2.65 -2.81 0.55
C PHE A 14 -3.55 -1.63 0.93
N ILE A 15 -3.27 -0.44 0.39
CA ILE A 15 -4.13 0.74 0.55
C ILE A 15 -5.56 0.43 0.07
N ARG A 16 -5.70 -0.14 -1.14
CA ARG A 16 -7.01 -0.53 -1.69
C ARG A 16 -7.74 -1.52 -0.80
N ARG A 17 -7.03 -2.50 -0.25
CA ARG A 17 -7.60 -3.51 0.65
C ARG A 17 -8.10 -2.87 1.95
N ALA A 18 -7.27 -2.05 2.59
CA ALA A 18 -7.62 -1.35 3.82
C ALA A 18 -8.81 -0.40 3.64
N ARG A 19 -8.86 0.34 2.52
CA ARG A 19 -10.01 1.17 2.15
C ARG A 19 -11.28 0.34 2.01
N LYS A 20 -11.21 -0.79 1.29
CA LYS A 20 -12.37 -1.67 1.09
C LYS A 20 -12.87 -2.32 2.38
N GLN A 21 -11.97 -2.66 3.31
CA GLN A 21 -12.35 -3.17 4.65
C GLN A 21 -13.18 -2.15 5.44
N ARG A 22 -12.89 -0.85 5.26
CA ARG A 22 -13.68 0.26 5.81
C ARG A 22 -14.94 0.61 4.99
N ARG A 23 -15.21 -0.12 3.90
CA ARG A 23 -16.32 0.11 2.95
C ARG A 23 -16.33 1.51 2.33
N TRP A 24 -15.16 2.15 2.22
CA TRP A 24 -15.07 3.48 1.61
C TRP A 24 -14.90 3.40 0.09
N SER A 25 -15.48 4.35 -0.64
CA SER A 25 -15.14 4.65 -2.03
C SER A 25 -13.79 5.37 -2.12
N GLN A 26 -13.19 5.42 -3.31
CA GLN A 26 -11.96 6.19 -3.51
C GLN A 26 -12.18 7.69 -3.26
N THR A 27 -13.37 8.22 -3.56
CA THR A 27 -13.75 9.61 -3.25
C THR A 27 -13.75 9.85 -1.74
N GLN A 28 -14.37 8.97 -0.96
CA GLN A 28 -14.41 9.09 0.51
C GLN A 28 -13.01 9.03 1.14
N LEU A 29 -12.12 8.19 0.60
CA LEU A 29 -10.72 8.19 1.05
C LEU A 29 -10.01 9.49 0.64
N GLY A 30 -10.27 9.98 -0.57
CA GLY A 30 -9.74 11.26 -1.05
C GLY A 30 -10.13 12.41 -0.13
N GLU A 31 -11.43 12.55 0.18
CA GLU A 31 -11.94 13.57 1.10
C GLU A 31 -11.24 13.53 2.46
N ARG A 32 -11.08 12.34 3.04
CA ARG A 32 -10.40 12.15 4.34
C ARG A 32 -8.90 12.45 4.30
N ALA A 33 -8.27 12.20 3.16
CA ALA A 33 -6.83 12.45 2.97
C ALA A 33 -6.53 13.86 2.41
N GLY A 34 -7.56 14.68 2.11
CA GLY A 34 -7.38 15.98 1.45
C GLY A 34 -6.95 15.88 -0.02
N LEU A 35 -7.34 14.81 -0.72
CA LEU A 35 -6.93 14.47 -2.08
C LEU A 35 -8.11 14.33 -3.04
N ARG A 36 -7.84 14.44 -4.33
CA ARG A 36 -8.80 14.10 -5.38
C ARG A 36 -8.95 12.58 -5.49
N GLN A 37 -10.14 12.11 -5.86
CA GLN A 37 -10.38 10.67 -6.09
C GLN A 37 -9.42 10.07 -7.14
N GLU A 38 -9.09 10.82 -8.19
CA GLU A 38 -8.12 10.41 -9.21
C GLU A 38 -6.73 10.13 -8.61
N THR A 39 -6.26 10.97 -7.68
CA THR A 39 -5.00 10.76 -6.97
C THR A 39 -5.02 9.45 -6.18
N VAL A 40 -6.13 9.16 -5.49
CA VAL A 40 -6.32 7.87 -4.79
C VAL A 40 -6.29 6.70 -5.77
N SER A 41 -6.91 6.86 -6.95
CA SER A 41 -6.89 5.83 -8.00
C SER A 41 -5.47 5.57 -8.53
N LEU A 42 -4.67 6.62 -8.77
CA LEU A 42 -3.27 6.49 -9.18
C LEU A 42 -2.43 5.77 -8.11
N ILE A 43 -2.65 6.07 -6.84
CA ILE A 43 -1.98 5.39 -5.72
C ILE A 43 -2.34 3.90 -5.70
N GLU A 44 -3.64 3.57 -5.73
CA GLU A 44 -4.10 2.17 -5.70
C GLU A 44 -3.69 1.36 -6.93
N SER A 45 -3.54 2.02 -8.07
CA SER A 45 -3.05 1.39 -9.30
C SER A 45 -1.53 1.17 -9.28
N GLY A 46 -0.80 1.81 -8.37
CA GLY A 46 0.64 1.67 -8.17
C GLY A 46 1.46 2.61 -9.05
N ASN A 47 0.96 3.82 -9.35
CA ASN A 47 1.70 4.79 -10.17
C ASN A 47 3.05 5.15 -9.48
N PRO A 48 4.20 4.93 -10.15
CA PRO A 48 5.53 5.16 -9.58
C PRO A 48 5.85 6.64 -9.34
N ALA A 49 5.15 7.57 -10.01
CA ALA A 49 5.35 9.01 -9.85
C ALA A 49 4.59 9.59 -8.63
N THR A 50 3.90 8.76 -7.85
CA THR A 50 3.22 9.22 -6.63
C THR A 50 4.25 9.63 -5.57
N ARG A 51 4.10 10.84 -5.05
CA ARG A 51 4.96 11.36 -3.98
C ARG A 51 4.73 10.60 -2.65
N LEU A 52 5.81 10.42 -1.89
CA LEU A 52 5.75 9.73 -0.59
C LEU A 52 4.85 10.44 0.41
N ASP A 53 4.88 11.77 0.48
CA ASP A 53 4.01 12.58 1.35
C ASP A 53 2.52 12.31 1.11
N THR A 54 2.13 12.13 -0.15
CA THR A 54 0.75 11.83 -0.56
C THR A 54 0.36 10.41 -0.13
N ILE A 55 1.28 9.45 -0.24
CA ILE A 55 1.06 8.08 0.26
C ILE A 55 0.88 8.11 1.79
N LEU A 56 1.73 8.85 2.50
CA LEU A 56 1.64 8.99 3.97
C LEU A 56 0.32 9.65 4.40
N ALA A 57 -0.18 10.65 3.67
CA ALA A 57 -1.50 11.24 3.94
C ALA A 57 -2.65 10.21 3.77
N VAL A 58 -2.58 9.37 2.73
CA VAL A 58 -3.55 8.29 2.54
C VAL A 58 -3.48 7.23 3.64
N LEU A 59 -2.27 6.86 4.07
CA LEU A 59 -2.08 5.92 5.17
C LEU A 59 -2.62 6.49 6.48
N ALA A 60 -2.35 7.76 6.79
CA ALA A 60 -2.90 8.44 7.96
C ALA A 60 -4.44 8.46 7.94
N ALA A 61 -5.06 8.77 6.79
CA ALA A 61 -6.51 8.72 6.64
C ALA A 61 -7.12 7.32 6.82
N LEU A 62 -6.31 6.27 6.68
CA LEU A 62 -6.65 4.86 6.90
C LEU A 62 -6.17 4.33 8.26
N ASP A 63 -5.72 5.18 9.19
CA ASP A 63 -5.10 4.78 10.46
C ASP A 63 -4.00 3.72 10.28
N LEU A 64 -3.18 3.88 9.24
CA LEU A 64 -2.04 3.03 8.91
C LEU A 64 -0.73 3.81 9.00
N GLU A 65 0.36 3.07 9.19
CA GLU A 65 1.72 3.60 9.22
C GLU A 65 2.65 2.81 8.30
N VAL A 66 3.81 3.40 7.97
CA VAL A 66 4.91 2.71 7.28
C VAL A 66 5.90 2.22 8.32
N GLN A 67 6.30 0.95 8.20
CA GLN A 67 7.39 0.38 9.00
C GLN A 67 8.56 0.02 8.08
N ILE A 68 9.78 0.38 8.50
CA ILE A 68 11.02 0.04 7.80
C ILE A 68 11.69 -1.10 8.56
N GLY A 69 12.04 -2.18 7.86
CA GLY A 69 12.67 -3.35 8.46
C GLY A 69 13.57 -4.10 7.48
N PRO A 70 14.35 -5.07 7.96
CA PRO A 70 15.22 -5.87 7.12
C PRO A 70 14.40 -6.65 6.08
N ARG A 71 14.92 -6.69 4.84
CA ARG A 71 14.28 -7.43 3.75
C ARG A 71 14.27 -8.92 4.07
N SER A 72 13.08 -9.53 4.08
CA SER A 72 12.97 -10.98 4.17
C SER A 72 13.65 -11.63 2.95
N LYS A 73 14.72 -12.38 3.21
CA LYS A 73 15.33 -13.28 2.23
C LYS A 73 14.35 -14.44 2.10
N GLY A 74 13.62 -14.51 0.99
CA GLY A 74 12.63 -15.57 0.79
C GLY A 74 13.27 -16.94 0.94
N ARG A 75 12.49 -17.90 1.44
CA ARG A 75 12.81 -19.33 1.53
C ARG A 75 12.92 -19.99 0.12
N ALA A 76 13.44 -19.28 -0.87
CA ALA A 76 13.77 -19.85 -2.18
C ALA A 76 15.00 -20.77 -2.07
N ALA A 77 15.92 -20.47 -1.15
CA ALA A 77 17.09 -21.31 -0.87
C ALA A 77 16.76 -22.65 -0.18
N ALA A 78 15.55 -22.85 0.34
CA ALA A 78 15.21 -24.10 1.03
C ALA A 78 14.44 -25.10 0.16
N ILE A 79 14.21 -24.80 -1.12
CA ILE A 79 13.64 -25.77 -2.07
C ILE A 79 14.76 -26.63 -2.68
N GLU A 80 16.00 -26.10 -2.73
CA GLU A 80 17.18 -26.86 -3.16
C GLU A 80 17.59 -27.96 -2.16
N ASP A 81 17.21 -27.84 -0.88
CA ASP A 81 17.49 -28.85 0.15
C ASP A 81 16.42 -29.96 0.26
N ILE A 82 15.39 -29.93 -0.60
CA ILE A 82 14.26 -30.88 -0.58
C ILE A 82 14.32 -31.87 -1.77
N PHE A 83 15.29 -31.72 -2.67
CA PHE A 83 15.54 -32.63 -3.79
C PHE A 83 16.98 -33.12 -3.81
#